data_AF-A0A662TQR8-F1
#
_entry.id   AF-A0A662TQR8-F1
#
_cell.length_a   1.000
_cell.length_b   1.000
_cell.length_c   1.000
_cell.angle_alpha   90.00
_cell.angle_beta   90.00
_cell.angle_gamma   90.00
#
_symmetry.space_group_name_H-M   'P 1'
#
loop_
_entity.id
_entity.type
_entity.pdbx_description
1 polymer ?
#
loop_
_entity_poly.entity_id
_entity_poly.type
_entity_poly.pdbx_seq_one_letter_code
_entity_poly.pdbx_strand_id
1 'polypeptide(L)'
;MFLLLTGGRRAGKTWVCQKVVETLRKHRYHPAGVITLPISCGDKELGLEAMDVETSERWVLSRANQAMGGPRVGRHSFDKHGLAKAVTTLRKAITKGCDLL
;
A
#
# COMPACT_ATOMS: atom_id res chain seq x y z
N MET A 1 -16.14 12.26 -2.55
CA MET A 1 -15.04 13.16 -2.93
C MET A 1 -13.80 12.32 -3.19
N PHE A 2 -13.02 12.60 -4.24
CA PHE A 2 -11.74 11.93 -4.49
C PHE A 2 -10.61 12.95 -4.40
N LEU A 3 -9.53 12.60 -3.72
CA LEU A 3 -8.32 13.42 -3.62
C LEU A 3 -7.17 12.68 -4.30
N LEU A 4 -6.45 13.37 -5.19
CA LEU A 4 -5.23 12.85 -5.81
C LEU A 4 -4.02 13.61 -5.30
N LEU A 5 -3.11 12.92 -4.62
CA LEU A 5 -1.85 13.49 -4.15
C LEU A 5 -0.73 13.22 -5.18
N THR A 6 -0.27 14.27 -5.85
CA THR A 6 0.80 14.19 -6.86
C THR A 6 2.08 14.86 -6.40
N GLY A 7 3.21 14.48 -6.98
CA GLY A 7 4.52 15.08 -6.68
C GLY A 7 5.66 14.16 -7.10
N GLY A 8 6.90 14.68 -7.11
CA GLY A 8 8.10 13.93 -7.48
C GLY A 8 8.33 12.65 -6.67
N ARG A 9 9.21 11.77 -7.16
CA ARG A 9 9.63 10.59 -6.39
C ARG A 9 10.26 11.06 -5.07
N ARG A 10 9.97 10.35 -3.97
CA ARG A 10 10.43 10.69 -2.61
C ARG A 10 9.91 12.03 -2.04
N ALA A 11 8.92 12.66 -2.67
CA ALA A 11 8.27 13.88 -2.15
C ALA A 11 7.39 13.65 -0.89
N GLY A 12 7.51 12.52 -0.18
CA GLY A 12 6.75 12.27 1.06
C GLY A 12 5.29 11.84 0.88
N LYS A 13 4.79 11.58 -0.33
CA LYS A 13 3.38 11.18 -0.57
C LYS A 13 2.91 10.02 0.32
N THR A 14 3.67 8.93 0.33
CA THR A 14 3.37 7.75 1.16
C THR A 14 3.38 8.10 2.65
N TRP A 15 4.30 8.97 3.09
CA TRP A 15 4.36 9.44 4.47
C TRP A 15 3.13 10.27 4.84
N VAL A 16 2.66 11.15 3.94
CA VAL A 16 1.42 11.90 4.13
C VAL A 16 0.22 10.96 4.28
N CYS A 17 0.08 9.96 3.39
CA CYS A 17 -0.99 8.95 3.52
C CYS A 17 -0.96 8.24 4.88
N GLN A 18 0.23 7.85 5.36
CA GLN A 18 0.37 7.24 6.69
C GLN A 18 -0.05 8.20 7.82
N LYS A 19 0.36 9.47 7.75
CA LYS A 19 -0.01 10.48 8.76
C LYS A 19 -1.50 10.78 8.77
N VAL A 20 -2.15 10.78 7.61
CA VAL A 20 -3.60 10.89 7.50
C VAL A 20 -4.29 9.72 8.20
N VAL A 21 -3.87 8.48 7.93
CA VAL A 21 -4.39 7.28 8.61
C VAL A 21 -4.23 7.38 10.13
N GLU A 22 -3.03 7.74 10.62
CA GLU A 22 -2.77 7.94 12.04
C GLU A 22 -3.70 9.00 12.67
N THR A 23 -3.92 10.11 11.95
CA THR A 23 -4.73 11.23 12.41
C THR A 23 -6.20 10.84 12.47
N LEU A 24 -6.73 10.19 11.42
CA LEU A 24 -8.10 9.73 11.36
C LEU A 24 -8.42 8.74 12.48
N ARG A 25 -7.53 7.78 12.73
CA ARG A 25 -7.67 6.84 13.85
C ARG A 25 -7.73 7.56 15.20
N LYS A 26 -6.89 8.58 15.43
CA LYS A 26 -6.94 9.41 16.66
C LYS A 26 -8.29 10.12 16.84
N HIS A 27 -8.94 10.47 15.75
CA HIS A 27 -10.27 11.09 15.74
C HIS A 27 -11.42 10.08 15.62
N ARG A 28 -11.15 8.78 15.84
CA ARG A 28 -12.16 7.69 15.81
C ARG A 28 -12.86 7.49 14.46
N TYR A 29 -12.22 7.93 13.37
CA TYR A 29 -12.60 7.51 12.03
C TYR A 29 -11.97 6.14 11.70
N HIS A 30 -12.58 5.45 10.75
CA HIS A 30 -12.22 4.13 10.27
C HIS A 30 -11.64 4.21 8.85
N PRO A 31 -10.35 4.59 8.70
CA PRO A 31 -9.68 4.46 7.42
C PRO A 31 -9.46 2.97 7.11
N ALA A 32 -9.61 2.59 5.85
CA ALA A 32 -9.36 1.24 5.36
C ALA A 32 -8.66 1.30 4.00
N GLY A 33 -8.17 0.16 3.49
CA GLY A 33 -7.49 0.08 2.20
C GLY A 33 -6.06 -0.41 2.29
N VAL A 34 -5.24 -0.02 1.32
CA VAL A 34 -3.86 -0.54 1.15
C VAL A 34 -2.88 0.60 0.96
N ILE A 35 -1.81 0.62 1.77
CA ILE A 35 -0.65 1.50 1.57
C ILE A 35 0.53 0.65 1.11
N THR A 36 1.25 1.09 0.07
CA THR A 36 2.48 0.44 -0.38
C THR A 36 3.72 1.14 0.16
N LEU A 37 4.64 0.39 0.74
CA LEU A 37 5.89 0.90 1.32
C LEU A 37 7.10 0.28 0.60
N PRO A 38 8.21 1.04 0.44
CA PRO A 38 9.43 0.50 -0.13
C PRO A 38 10.06 -0.51 0.83
N ILE A 39 10.51 -1.62 0.29
CA ILE A 39 11.42 -2.54 0.97
C ILE A 39 12.82 -2.16 0.53
N SER A 40 13.66 -1.73 1.47
CA SER A 40 15.01 -1.23 1.18
C SER A 40 16.06 -1.94 2.01
N CYS A 41 17.25 -2.08 1.44
CA CYS A 41 18.47 -2.46 2.16
C CYS A 41 19.52 -1.39 1.85
N GLY A 42 19.84 -0.56 2.85
CA GLY A 42 20.59 0.68 2.63
C GLY A 42 19.88 1.58 1.61
N ASP A 43 20.64 2.08 0.63
CA ASP A 43 20.12 2.94 -0.43
C ASP A 43 19.38 2.19 -1.55
N LYS A 44 19.39 0.86 -1.52
CA LYS A 44 18.82 0.03 -2.58
C LYS A 44 17.40 -0.40 -2.26
N GLU A 45 16.46 0.05 -3.09
CA GLU A 45 15.07 -0.43 -3.07
C GLU A 45 14.99 -1.83 -3.69
N LEU A 46 14.65 -2.81 -2.86
CA LEU A 46 14.55 -4.24 -3.20
C LEU A 46 13.15 -4.65 -3.65
N GLY A 47 12.13 -3.85 -3.36
CA GLY A 47 10.75 -4.15 -3.74
C GLY A 47 9.74 -3.27 -3.01
N LEU A 48 8.50 -3.76 -2.96
CA LEU A 48 7.39 -3.11 -2.28
C LEU A 48 6.70 -4.10 -1.34
N GLU A 49 6.33 -3.66 -0.15
CA GLU A 49 5.33 -4.30 0.69
C GLU A 49 4.01 -3.55 0.57
N ALA A 50 2.91 -4.28 0.72
CA ALA A 50 1.60 -3.72 0.96
C ALA A 50 1.28 -3.85 2.45
N MET A 51 0.57 -2.87 2.98
CA MET A 51 0.06 -2.84 4.34
C MET A 51 -1.46 -2.64 4.30
N ASP A 52 -2.19 -3.51 4.97
CA ASP A 52 -3.62 -3.34 5.22
C ASP A 52 -3.80 -2.22 6.26
N VAL A 53 -4.55 -1.18 5.89
CA VAL A 53 -4.76 0.01 6.71
C VAL A 53 -5.66 -0.28 7.92
N GLU A 54 -6.47 -1.33 7.90
CA GLU A 54 -7.32 -1.69 9.04
C GLU A 54 -6.51 -2.52 10.06
N THR A 55 -5.88 -3.60 9.59
CA THR A 55 -5.22 -4.59 10.46
C THR A 55 -3.75 -4.29 10.74
N SER A 56 -3.14 -3.39 9.95
CA SER A 56 -1.68 -3.16 9.92
C SER A 56 -0.87 -4.37 9.48
N GLU A 57 -1.52 -5.43 8.98
CA GLU A 57 -0.86 -6.61 8.43
C GLU A 57 -0.07 -6.22 7.18
N ARG A 58 1.13 -6.77 7.03
CA ARG A 58 2.03 -6.50 5.90
C ARG A 58 2.34 -7.75 5.11
N TRP A 59 2.47 -7.60 3.80
CA TRP A 59 2.91 -8.67 2.91
C TRP A 59 3.73 -8.13 1.76
N VAL A 60 4.56 -9.00 1.18
CA VAL A 60 5.34 -8.67 -0.01
C VAL A 60 4.39 -8.48 -1.19
N LEU A 61 4.48 -7.32 -1.84
CA LEU A 61 3.72 -7.00 -3.04
C LEU A 61 4.57 -7.17 -4.30
N SER A 62 5.84 -6.79 -4.24
CA SER A 62 6.77 -6.99 -5.35
C SER A 62 8.22 -7.13 -4.90
N ARG A 63 9.04 -7.67 -5.81
CA ARG A 63 10.50 -7.68 -5.72
C ARG A 63 11.10 -7.15 -7.02
N ALA A 64 12.21 -6.45 -6.91
CA ALA A 64 12.97 -5.97 -8.06
C ALA A 64 14.04 -6.97 -8.53
N ASN A 65 14.42 -7.92 -7.68
CA ASN A 65 15.55 -8.82 -7.87
C ASN A 65 15.16 -10.30 -8.09
N GLN A 66 13.88 -10.65 -8.05
CA GLN A 66 13.41 -12.02 -8.29
C GLN A 66 12.03 -12.03 -8.95
N ALA A 67 11.72 -13.11 -9.67
CA ALA A 67 10.40 -13.33 -10.23
C ALA A 67 9.42 -13.80 -9.14
N MET A 68 8.20 -13.26 -9.15
CA MET A 68 7.19 -13.49 -8.11
C MET A 68 5.90 -14.12 -8.68
N GLY A 69 5.92 -14.61 -9.92
CA GLY A 69 4.79 -15.31 -10.55
C GLY A 69 3.58 -14.44 -10.94
N GLY A 70 3.63 -13.13 -10.72
CA GLY A 70 2.65 -12.15 -11.19
C GLY A 70 3.19 -11.24 -12.29
N PRO A 71 2.45 -10.15 -12.63
CA PRO A 71 2.83 -9.24 -13.71
C PRO A 71 4.14 -8.50 -13.40
N ARG A 72 4.82 -8.06 -14.47
CA ARG A 72 6.01 -7.23 -14.39
C ARG A 72 5.70 -5.81 -14.81
N VAL A 73 6.07 -4.83 -13.98
CA VAL A 73 5.94 -3.40 -14.28
C VAL A 73 7.28 -2.72 -14.02
N GLY A 74 7.92 -2.25 -15.08
CA GLY A 74 9.31 -1.79 -15.02
C GLY A 74 10.22 -2.86 -14.41
N ARG A 75 10.97 -2.49 -13.37
CA ARG A 75 11.86 -3.42 -12.65
C ARG A 75 11.16 -4.34 -11.66
N HIS A 76 9.89 -4.13 -11.36
CA HIS A 76 9.17 -4.86 -10.31
C HIS A 76 8.46 -6.09 -10.86
N SER A 77 8.73 -7.27 -10.28
CA SER A 77 7.90 -8.46 -10.43
C SER A 77 6.94 -8.54 -9.26
N PHE A 78 5.64 -8.51 -9.53
CA PHE A 78 4.59 -8.56 -8.52
C PHE A 78 4.27 -9.99 -8.11
N ASP A 79 3.93 -10.17 -6.84
CA ASP A 79 3.44 -11.43 -6.31
C ASP A 79 1.96 -11.63 -6.65
N LYS A 80 1.62 -12.77 -7.28
CA LYS A 80 0.24 -13.06 -7.68
C LYS A 80 -0.71 -13.11 -6.48
N HIS A 81 -0.27 -13.71 -5.37
CA HIS A 81 -1.09 -13.82 -4.15
C HIS A 81 -1.17 -12.48 -3.40
N GLY A 82 -0.08 -11.71 -3.39
CA GLY A 82 -0.01 -10.39 -2.79
C GLY A 82 -0.93 -9.39 -3.49
N LEU A 83 -1.02 -9.45 -4.83
CA LEU A 83 -2.00 -8.67 -5.60
C LEU A 83 -3.44 -9.12 -5.30
N ALA A 84 -3.72 -10.42 -5.30
CA ALA A 84 -5.05 -10.95 -4.97
C ALA A 84 -5.49 -10.54 -3.57
N LYS A 85 -4.56 -10.53 -2.61
CA LYS A 85 -4.79 -10.06 -1.24
C LYS A 85 -5.12 -8.56 -1.21
N ALA A 86 -4.35 -7.72 -1.90
CA ALA A 86 -4.62 -6.28 -1.97
C ALA A 86 -6.01 -5.99 -2.56
N VAL A 87 -6.40 -6.67 -3.65
CA VAL A 87 -7.74 -6.56 -4.23
C VAL A 87 -8.82 -6.98 -3.23
N THR A 88 -8.58 -8.07 -2.49
CA THR A 88 -9.52 -8.54 -1.46
C THR A 88 -9.68 -7.55 -0.32
N THR A 89 -8.58 -6.95 0.16
CA THR A 89 -8.60 -5.90 1.19
C THR A 89 -9.41 -4.68 0.72
N LEU A 90 -9.16 -4.19 -0.50
CA LEU A 90 -9.90 -3.06 -1.06
C LEU A 90 -11.40 -3.37 -1.22
N ARG A 91 -11.74 -4.57 -1.71
CA ARG A 91 -13.15 -5.00 -1.80
C ARG A 91 -13.82 -5.04 -0.44
N LYS A 92 -13.16 -5.59 0.58
CA LYS A 92 -13.68 -5.62 1.96
C LYS A 92 -13.93 -4.22 2.50
N ALA A 93 -12.99 -3.29 2.30
CA ALA A 93 -13.13 -1.90 2.72
C ALA A 93 -14.37 -1.24 2.09
N ILE A 94 -14.59 -1.44 0.79
CA ILE A 94 -15.75 -0.91 0.07
C ILE A 94 -17.05 -1.56 0.56
N THR A 95 -17.10 -2.89 0.72
CA THR A 95 -18.32 -3.61 1.13
C THR A 95 -18.71 -3.34 2.59
N LYS A 96 -17.74 -3.29 3.49
CA LYS A 96 -17.98 -3.01 4.93
C LYS A 96 -18.36 -1.54 5.17
N GLY A 97 -17.89 -0.64 4.30
CA GLY A 97 -17.93 0.80 4.51
C GLY A 97 -16.73 1.27 5.33
N CYS A 98 -16.21 2.44 4.96
CA CYS A 98 -15.10 3.11 5.64
C CYS A 98 -15.24 4.63 5.50
N ASP A 99 -14.63 5.39 6.41
CA ASP A 99 -14.65 6.85 6.38
C ASP A 99 -13.67 7.42 5.35
N LEU A 100 -12.58 6.68 5.06
CA LEU A 100 -11.61 6.98 4.02
C LEU A 100 -11.00 5.69 3.46
N LEU A 101 -10.83 5.63 2.14
CA LEU A 101 -10.14 4.56 1.40
C LEU A 101 -8.78 5.05 0.87
#